data_AF-A0A7X7V578-F1
#
_entry.id   AF-A0A7X7V578-F1
#
_cell.length_a   1.000
_cell.length_b   1.000
_cell.length_c   1.000
_cell.angle_alpha   90.00
_cell.angle_beta   90.00
_cell.angle_gamma   90.00
#
_symmetry.space_group_name_H-M   'P 1'
#
loop_
_entity.id
_entity.type
_entity.pdbx_description
1 polymer ?
#
loop_
_entity_poly.entity_id
_entity_poly.type
_entity_poly.pdbx_seq_one_letter_code
_entity_poly.pdbx_strand_id
1 'polypeptide(L)'
;MRETHLRMERQTVKLGLVKVVHDLFPDDSLKVSYSILEGVFCNLEGSVMSPREVKAVDEHLRAWVESGGDIQLMGRYGGYYRYHVGDLVVDAVYPADEDTSQVEPFTLIPFSYGFIVDFGDIDKGNGSPLIPPVHLSAAYENNQLWLDKINVETAVDVNLWIKQGRSLRLISIAEALHEKQLAEIADQILAQRRALRVLLIAGPSSSGKTSTAQRLATQLQVNGFKPVSLSLDNYYLDRSISPRDADGNHDFDTIDALNLPLLRDHLSRLVNGEIVETPVFNFERGAPDEQTVPMIVGDDQVLLIEGIHALNPAIAGHLPTAQLFKLYVSALGGLNIDL
;
A
#
# COMPACT_ATOMS: atom_id res chain seq x y z
N MET A 1 -7.91 -11.76 7.89
CA MET A 1 -7.96 -11.77 6.41
C MET A 1 -7.51 -13.14 5.92
N ARG A 2 -8.31 -13.85 5.11
CA ARG A 2 -7.79 -14.99 4.33
C ARG A 2 -6.89 -14.42 3.24
N GLU A 3 -5.72 -14.99 3.02
CA GLU A 3 -4.77 -14.55 1.99
C GLU A 3 -5.39 -14.76 0.59
N THR A 4 -6.00 -13.71 0.03
CA THR A 4 -6.85 -13.80 -1.17
C THR A 4 -6.07 -14.13 -2.44
N HIS A 5 -4.77 -13.83 -2.48
CA HIS A 5 -3.87 -14.17 -3.58
C HIS A 5 -3.49 -15.67 -3.66
N LEU A 6 -3.76 -16.46 -2.61
CA LEU A 6 -3.50 -17.91 -2.58
C LEU A 6 -4.67 -18.76 -3.13
N ARG A 7 -5.74 -18.10 -3.57
CA ARG A 7 -6.92 -18.75 -4.14
C ARG A 7 -6.60 -19.38 -5.48
N MET A 8 -6.82 -20.68 -5.59
CA MET A 8 -6.57 -21.45 -6.81
C MET A 8 -7.40 -20.88 -7.97
N GLU A 9 -8.61 -20.42 -7.67
CA GLU A 9 -9.56 -19.84 -8.60
C GLU A 9 -9.01 -18.56 -9.27
N ARG A 10 -8.24 -17.74 -8.53
CA ARG A 10 -7.56 -16.56 -9.08
C ARG A 10 -6.30 -16.94 -9.87
N GLN A 11 -5.61 -17.99 -9.46
CA GLN A 11 -4.42 -18.48 -10.18
C GLN A 11 -4.80 -19.07 -11.54
N THR A 12 -5.93 -19.77 -11.64
CA THR A 12 -6.48 -20.25 -12.92
C THR A 12 -6.73 -19.11 -13.90
N VAL A 13 -7.28 -17.98 -13.45
CA VAL A 13 -7.45 -16.77 -14.29
C VAL A 13 -6.11 -16.23 -14.77
N LYS A 14 -5.06 -16.24 -13.94
CA LYS A 14 -3.71 -15.80 -14.35
C LYS A 14 -3.09 -16.72 -15.40
N LEU A 15 -3.26 -18.03 -15.28
CA LEU A 15 -2.82 -18.98 -16.32
C LEU A 15 -3.54 -18.73 -17.65
N GLY A 16 -4.86 -18.52 -17.60
CA GLY A 16 -5.66 -18.14 -18.76
C GLY A 16 -5.19 -16.82 -19.40
N LEU A 17 -4.85 -15.82 -18.58
CA LEU A 17 -4.31 -14.56 -19.06
C LEU A 17 -2.99 -14.75 -19.81
N VAL A 18 -2.05 -15.55 -19.28
CA VAL A 18 -0.80 -15.87 -19.98
C VAL A 18 -1.08 -16.47 -21.36
N LYS A 19 -2.00 -17.44 -21.43
CA LYS A 19 -2.39 -18.08 -22.69
C LYS A 19 -3.02 -17.10 -23.68
N VAL A 20 -4.02 -16.35 -23.24
CA VAL A 20 -4.77 -15.42 -24.10
C VAL A 20 -3.89 -14.28 -24.60
N VAL A 21 -3.02 -13.76 -23.74
CA VAL A 21 -2.07 -12.72 -24.14
C VAL A 21 -1.07 -13.27 -25.16
N HIS A 22 -0.53 -14.46 -24.95
CA HIS A 22 0.35 -15.11 -25.92
C HIS A 22 -0.34 -15.31 -27.29
N ASP A 23 -1.62 -15.69 -27.30
CA ASP A 23 -2.35 -15.92 -28.55
C ASP A 23 -2.66 -14.62 -29.31
N LEU A 24 -2.95 -13.54 -28.59
CA LEU A 24 -3.28 -12.24 -29.18
C LEU A 24 -2.02 -11.42 -29.52
N PHE A 25 -0.96 -11.57 -28.75
CA PHE A 25 0.28 -10.78 -28.82
C PHE A 25 1.50 -11.71 -28.69
N PRO A 26 1.79 -12.54 -29.71
CA PRO A 26 2.82 -13.59 -29.62
C PRO A 26 4.25 -13.06 -29.47
N ASP A 27 4.49 -11.80 -29.83
CA ASP A 27 5.81 -11.14 -29.69
C ASP A 27 5.99 -10.44 -28.33
N ASP A 28 4.97 -10.45 -27.47
CA ASP A 28 4.96 -9.81 -26.16
C ASP A 28 4.77 -10.84 -25.02
N SER A 29 5.30 -10.51 -23.84
CA SER A 29 5.12 -11.29 -22.61
C SER A 29 4.20 -10.55 -21.64
N LEU A 30 3.32 -11.29 -20.96
CA LEU A 30 2.50 -10.76 -19.88
C LEU A 30 3.34 -10.62 -18.61
N LYS A 31 3.40 -9.41 -18.04
CA LYS A 31 4.01 -9.14 -16.74
C LYS A 31 2.92 -8.83 -15.72
N VAL A 32 2.88 -9.61 -14.64
CA VAL A 32 2.09 -9.28 -13.44
C VAL A 32 2.96 -8.41 -12.54
N SER A 33 2.74 -7.09 -12.59
CA SER A 33 3.69 -6.13 -12.02
C SER A 33 3.52 -5.91 -10.51
N TYR A 34 2.28 -5.82 -10.01
CA TYR A 34 2.02 -5.67 -8.57
C TYR A 34 0.56 -5.99 -8.21
N SER A 35 0.35 -6.44 -6.97
CA SER A 35 -1.00 -6.58 -6.38
C SER A 35 -1.56 -5.22 -6.00
N ILE A 36 -2.85 -5.02 -6.26
CA ILE A 36 -3.52 -3.76 -5.97
C ILE A 36 -4.96 -3.97 -5.52
N LEU A 37 -5.25 -3.60 -4.27
CA LEU A 37 -6.52 -3.90 -3.60
C LEU A 37 -6.81 -5.42 -3.68
N GLU A 38 -7.95 -5.83 -4.24
CA GLU A 38 -8.29 -7.24 -4.49
C GLU A 38 -7.90 -7.74 -5.89
N GLY A 39 -7.23 -6.90 -6.66
CA GLY A 39 -6.79 -7.20 -8.02
C GLY A 39 -5.27 -7.28 -8.19
N VAL A 40 -4.87 -7.44 -9.45
CA VAL A 40 -3.47 -7.35 -9.87
C VAL A 40 -3.36 -6.42 -11.07
N PHE A 41 -2.32 -5.59 -11.09
CA PHE A 41 -1.97 -4.80 -12.25
C PHE A 41 -1.06 -5.62 -13.18
N CYS A 42 -1.45 -5.69 -14.44
CA CYS A 42 -0.76 -6.40 -15.50
C CYS A 42 -0.42 -5.45 -16.65
N ASN A 43 0.71 -5.68 -17.29
CA ASN A 43 1.14 -4.98 -18.49
C ASN A 43 1.92 -5.92 -19.41
N LEU A 44 2.19 -5.48 -20.63
CA LEU A 44 3.12 -6.17 -21.53
C LEU A 44 4.54 -5.64 -21.28
N GLU A 45 5.54 -6.51 -21.43
CA GLU A 45 6.95 -6.14 -21.22
C GLU A 45 7.48 -5.24 -22.34
N GLY A 46 7.08 -5.50 -23.59
CA GLY A 46 7.56 -4.79 -24.77
C GLY A 46 6.67 -3.64 -25.25
N SER A 47 5.41 -3.57 -24.79
CA SER A 47 4.41 -2.69 -25.37
C SER A 47 3.39 -2.14 -24.37
N VAL A 48 2.69 -1.08 -24.79
CA VAL A 48 1.58 -0.50 -24.03
C VAL A 48 0.25 -0.99 -24.59
N MET A 49 -0.74 -1.19 -23.73
CA MET A 49 -2.05 -1.66 -24.18
C MET A 49 -3.06 -0.54 -24.29
N SER A 50 -3.77 -0.49 -25.42
CA SER A 50 -4.93 0.37 -25.61
C SER A 50 -6.19 -0.22 -24.94
N PRO A 51 -7.20 0.61 -24.60
CA PRO A 51 -8.46 0.11 -24.07
C PRO A 51 -9.19 -0.91 -24.97
N ARG A 52 -8.94 -0.87 -26.29
CA ARG A 52 -9.51 -1.83 -27.24
C ARG A 52 -8.85 -3.20 -27.13
N GLU A 53 -7.53 -3.23 -26.98
CA GLU A 53 -6.75 -4.46 -26.78
C GLU A 53 -7.08 -5.10 -25.43
N VAL A 54 -7.19 -4.30 -24.36
CA VAL A 54 -7.62 -4.80 -23.03
C VAL A 54 -9.01 -5.44 -23.13
N LYS A 55 -9.94 -4.81 -23.86
CA LYS A 55 -11.27 -5.39 -24.10
C LYS A 55 -11.20 -6.70 -24.89
N ALA A 56 -10.32 -6.79 -25.90
CA ALA A 56 -10.12 -8.03 -26.63
C ALA A 56 -9.59 -9.15 -25.72
N VAL A 57 -8.63 -8.85 -24.83
CA VAL A 57 -8.14 -9.81 -23.83
C VAL A 57 -9.28 -10.27 -22.92
N ASP A 58 -10.13 -9.37 -22.42
CA ASP A 58 -11.28 -9.74 -21.58
C ASP A 58 -12.24 -10.70 -22.30
N GLU A 59 -12.61 -10.40 -23.55
CA GLU A 59 -13.51 -11.22 -24.36
C GLU A 59 -12.91 -12.62 -24.64
N HIS A 60 -11.62 -12.69 -24.99
CA HIS A 60 -10.95 -13.96 -25.26
C HIS A 60 -10.72 -14.78 -24.00
N LEU A 61 -10.43 -14.13 -22.87
CA LEU A 61 -10.30 -14.80 -21.58
C LEU A 61 -11.61 -15.40 -21.10
N ARG A 62 -12.73 -14.68 -21.27
CA ARG A 62 -14.07 -15.22 -20.98
C ARG A 62 -14.39 -16.42 -21.87
N ALA A 63 -14.14 -16.31 -23.18
CA ALA A 63 -14.36 -17.42 -24.11
C ALA A 63 -13.49 -18.64 -23.77
N TRP A 64 -12.23 -18.43 -23.36
CA TRP A 64 -11.34 -19.48 -22.93
C TRP A 64 -11.86 -20.18 -21.67
N VAL A 65 -12.30 -19.42 -20.66
CA VAL A 65 -12.94 -19.95 -19.44
C VAL A 65 -14.19 -20.77 -19.78
N GLU A 66 -15.08 -20.24 -20.64
CA GLU A 66 -16.33 -20.90 -21.06
C GLU A 66 -16.08 -22.20 -21.85
N SER A 67 -14.94 -22.30 -22.53
CA SER A 67 -14.54 -23.50 -23.28
C SER A 67 -14.08 -24.68 -22.39
N GLY A 68 -13.97 -24.46 -21.07
CA GLY A 68 -13.46 -25.43 -20.09
C GLY A 68 -11.97 -25.27 -19.78
N GLY A 69 -11.26 -24.42 -20.54
CA GLY A 69 -9.81 -24.24 -20.47
C GLY A 69 -9.04 -25.53 -20.77
N ASP A 70 -7.88 -25.40 -21.41
CA ASP A 70 -6.99 -26.54 -21.60
C ASP A 70 -5.87 -26.43 -20.57
N ILE A 71 -6.14 -26.81 -19.31
CA ILE A 71 -5.19 -26.73 -18.20
C ILE A 71 -4.92 -28.13 -17.65
N GLN A 72 -3.65 -28.50 -17.52
CA GLN A 72 -3.25 -29.77 -16.90
C GLN A 72 -2.02 -29.62 -16.01
N LEU A 73 -2.07 -30.03 -14.75
CA LEU A 73 -0.91 -30.05 -13.87
C LEU A 73 0.06 -31.16 -14.29
N MET A 74 1.28 -30.77 -14.66
CA MET A 74 2.37 -31.70 -15.00
C MET A 74 3.13 -32.20 -13.77
N GLY A 75 2.98 -31.53 -12.62
CA GLY A 75 3.62 -31.87 -11.35
C GLY A 75 4.31 -30.68 -10.70
N ARG A 76 5.13 -30.96 -9.67
CA ARG A 76 5.92 -29.95 -8.96
C ARG A 76 7.40 -30.09 -9.28
N TYR A 77 8.03 -28.99 -9.71
CA TYR A 77 9.44 -28.95 -10.10
C TYR A 77 10.11 -27.71 -9.49
N GLY A 78 11.21 -27.89 -8.77
CA GLY A 78 11.98 -26.75 -8.23
C GLY A 78 11.24 -25.86 -7.23
N GLY A 79 10.12 -26.31 -6.65
CA GLY A 79 9.26 -25.51 -5.77
C GLY A 79 8.05 -24.88 -6.47
N TYR A 80 7.94 -25.02 -7.79
CA TYR A 80 6.85 -24.50 -8.61
C TYR A 80 5.87 -25.61 -9.01
N TYR A 81 4.63 -25.22 -9.30
CA TYR A 81 3.62 -26.04 -9.96
C TYR A 81 3.71 -25.77 -11.46
N ARG A 82 3.93 -26.82 -12.25
CA ARG A 82 4.06 -26.72 -13.70
C ARG A 82 2.77 -27.14 -14.38
N TYR A 83 2.23 -26.30 -15.24
CA TYR A 83 0.99 -26.54 -15.97
C TYR A 83 1.22 -26.57 -17.47
N HIS A 84 0.53 -27.46 -18.16
CA HIS A 84 0.25 -27.34 -19.58
C HIS A 84 -0.98 -26.45 -19.73
N VAL A 85 -0.90 -25.39 -20.54
CA VAL A 85 -1.99 -24.45 -20.80
C VAL A 85 -2.16 -24.28 -22.31
N GLY A 86 -3.03 -25.06 -22.93
CA GLY A 86 -3.13 -25.14 -24.39
C GLY A 86 -1.86 -25.71 -25.01
N ASP A 87 -1.06 -24.90 -25.69
CA ASP A 87 0.24 -25.25 -26.26
C ASP A 87 1.43 -24.73 -25.44
N LEU A 88 1.16 -24.09 -24.30
CA LEU A 88 2.18 -23.48 -23.43
C LEU A 88 2.50 -24.37 -22.22
N VAL A 89 3.71 -24.18 -21.70
CA VAL A 89 4.11 -24.68 -20.37
C VAL A 89 4.34 -23.48 -19.48
N VAL A 90 3.58 -23.38 -18.39
CA VAL A 90 3.60 -22.25 -17.46
C VAL A 90 3.92 -22.75 -16.06
N ASP A 91 4.90 -22.13 -15.41
CA ASP A 91 5.22 -22.38 -14.00
C ASP A 91 4.46 -21.38 -13.11
N ALA A 92 3.97 -21.85 -11.97
CA ALA A 92 3.25 -21.05 -10.99
C ALA A 92 3.75 -21.34 -9.58
N VAL A 93 3.90 -20.30 -8.75
CA VAL A 93 4.32 -20.45 -7.34
C VAL A 93 3.23 -21.12 -6.50
N TYR A 94 1.97 -20.85 -6.84
CA TYR A 94 0.79 -21.36 -6.15
C TYR A 94 -0.03 -22.26 -7.08
N PRO A 95 -0.78 -23.24 -6.54
CA PRO A 95 -1.62 -24.10 -7.35
C PRO A 95 -2.77 -23.31 -7.99
N ALA A 96 -3.20 -23.78 -9.16
CA ALA A 96 -4.40 -23.39 -9.89
C ALA A 96 -5.29 -24.61 -10.12
N ASP A 97 -6.59 -24.37 -10.31
CA ASP A 97 -7.56 -25.39 -10.71
C ASP A 97 -7.44 -25.73 -12.20
N GLU A 98 -7.54 -27.02 -12.52
CA GLU A 98 -7.61 -27.53 -13.90
C GLU A 98 -8.98 -27.31 -14.54
N ASP A 99 -10.02 -27.14 -13.72
CA ASP A 99 -11.40 -26.88 -14.15
C ASP A 99 -11.70 -25.37 -14.13
N THR A 100 -11.82 -24.75 -15.31
CA THR A 100 -12.11 -23.31 -15.42
C THR A 100 -13.53 -22.94 -14.99
N SER A 101 -14.44 -23.88 -14.78
CA SER A 101 -15.78 -23.58 -14.27
C SER A 101 -15.78 -23.01 -12.85
N GLN A 102 -14.67 -23.17 -12.13
CA GLN A 102 -14.50 -22.73 -10.74
C GLN A 102 -13.75 -21.39 -10.61
N VAL A 103 -13.48 -20.67 -11.70
CA VAL A 103 -12.75 -19.39 -11.61
C VAL A 103 -13.52 -18.34 -10.80
N GLU A 104 -12.77 -17.52 -10.06
CA GLU A 104 -13.35 -16.40 -9.33
C GLU A 104 -13.83 -15.35 -10.34
N PRO A 105 -15.03 -14.74 -10.17
CA PRO A 105 -15.50 -13.69 -11.05
C PRO A 105 -14.46 -12.56 -11.17
N PHE A 106 -14.21 -12.13 -12.41
CA PHE A 106 -13.22 -11.10 -12.69
C PHE A 106 -13.70 -10.08 -13.72
N THR A 107 -13.09 -8.90 -13.68
CA THR A 107 -13.23 -7.83 -14.68
C THR A 107 -11.86 -7.27 -15.04
N LEU A 108 -11.59 -7.12 -16.34
CA LEU A 108 -10.40 -6.40 -16.81
C LEU A 108 -10.73 -4.91 -17.00
N ILE A 109 -9.97 -4.06 -16.32
CA ILE A 109 -10.16 -2.61 -16.33
C ILE A 109 -8.91 -1.97 -16.96
N PRO A 110 -9.04 -1.29 -18.12
CA PRO A 110 -7.92 -0.54 -18.70
C PRO A 110 -7.39 0.49 -17.70
N PHE A 111 -6.07 0.49 -17.47
CA PHE A 111 -5.47 1.34 -16.45
C PHE A 111 -4.00 1.63 -16.77
N SER A 112 -3.61 2.90 -16.72
CA SER A 112 -2.24 3.32 -17.06
C SER A 112 -1.81 2.79 -18.44
N TYR A 113 -0.65 2.13 -18.54
CA TYR A 113 -0.12 1.49 -19.75
C TYR A 113 -0.50 0.00 -19.90
N GLY A 114 -1.40 -0.50 -19.05
CA GLY A 114 -1.83 -1.90 -19.02
C GLY A 114 -3.28 -2.03 -18.56
N PHE A 115 -3.54 -2.97 -17.65
CA PHE A 115 -4.87 -3.23 -17.12
C PHE A 115 -4.83 -3.81 -15.71
N ILE A 116 -5.91 -3.61 -14.96
CA ILE A 116 -6.14 -4.25 -13.67
C ILE A 116 -7.06 -5.45 -13.91
N VAL A 117 -6.67 -6.61 -13.40
CA VAL A 117 -7.56 -7.77 -13.22
C VAL A 117 -8.19 -7.62 -11.84
N ASP A 118 -9.44 -7.16 -11.81
CA ASP A 118 -10.21 -6.98 -10.59
C ASP A 118 -11.04 -8.22 -10.30
N PHE A 119 -10.81 -8.85 -9.15
CA PHE A 119 -11.58 -10.00 -8.68
C PHE A 119 -12.79 -9.59 -7.80
N GLY A 120 -13.00 -8.28 -7.65
CA GLY A 120 -14.03 -7.74 -6.77
C GLY A 120 -13.67 -7.89 -5.30
N ASP A 121 -14.36 -7.13 -4.48
CA ASP A 121 -14.20 -7.15 -3.03
C ASP A 121 -15.39 -7.89 -2.44
N ILE A 122 -15.14 -8.98 -1.70
CA ILE A 122 -16.21 -9.76 -1.06
C ILE A 122 -17.06 -8.87 -0.13
N ASP A 123 -16.44 -7.80 0.40
CA ASP A 123 -17.08 -6.86 1.34
C ASP A 123 -17.74 -5.65 0.64
N LYS A 124 -17.41 -5.35 -0.62
CA LYS A 124 -18.12 -4.32 -1.40
C LYS A 124 -19.24 -5.00 -2.17
N GLY A 125 -20.44 -5.03 -1.58
CA GLY A 125 -21.64 -5.56 -2.23
C GLY A 125 -21.70 -5.20 -3.73
N ASN A 126 -22.11 -6.18 -4.53
CA ASN A 126 -22.14 -6.15 -6.00
C ASN A 126 -22.41 -4.74 -6.59
N GLY A 127 -21.43 -4.20 -7.32
CA GLY A 127 -21.67 -3.11 -8.29
C GLY A 127 -21.05 -1.74 -7.98
N SER A 128 -20.19 -1.59 -6.97
CA SER A 128 -19.42 -0.35 -6.82
C SER A 128 -18.21 -0.36 -7.78
N PRO A 129 -18.09 0.60 -8.73
CA PRO A 129 -16.94 0.64 -9.63
C PRO A 129 -15.64 0.82 -8.84
N LEU A 130 -14.60 0.06 -9.20
CA LEU A 130 -13.27 0.21 -8.64
C LEU A 130 -12.80 1.65 -8.85
N ILE A 131 -12.60 2.39 -7.76
CA ILE A 131 -11.94 3.70 -7.83
C ILE A 131 -10.45 3.41 -8.09
N PRO A 132 -9.89 3.79 -9.25
CA PRO A 132 -8.51 3.45 -9.56
C PRO A 132 -7.58 4.05 -8.50
N PRO A 133 -6.76 3.24 -7.81
CA PRO A 133 -5.91 3.71 -6.72
C PRO A 133 -4.63 4.36 -7.28
N VAL A 134 -4.78 5.52 -7.93
CA VAL A 134 -3.72 6.23 -8.68
C VAL A 134 -2.48 6.50 -7.85
N HIS A 135 -2.62 6.95 -6.60
CA HIS A 135 -1.47 7.21 -5.73
C HIS A 135 -0.71 5.95 -5.35
N LEU A 136 -1.42 4.83 -5.13
CA LEU A 136 -0.81 3.55 -4.80
C LEU A 136 -0.07 2.98 -6.02
N SER A 137 -0.70 3.03 -7.20
CA SER A 137 -0.07 2.64 -8.45
C SER A 137 1.19 3.47 -8.74
N ALA A 138 1.11 4.80 -8.62
CA ALA A 138 2.27 5.67 -8.79
C ALA A 138 3.41 5.35 -7.81
N ALA A 139 3.09 4.97 -6.56
CA ALA A 139 4.09 4.53 -5.60
C ALA A 139 4.78 3.22 -6.02
N TYR A 140 4.02 2.23 -6.51
CA TYR A 140 4.58 0.98 -7.05
C TYR A 140 5.45 1.23 -8.28
N GLU A 141 4.97 2.03 -9.24
CA GLU A 141 5.69 2.36 -10.47
C GLU A 141 7.01 3.08 -10.16
N ASN A 142 6.99 4.06 -9.26
CA ASN A 142 8.20 4.76 -8.84
C ASN A 142 9.22 3.82 -8.18
N ASN A 143 8.76 2.85 -7.38
CA ASN A 143 9.62 1.85 -6.76
C ASN A 143 10.25 0.91 -7.80
N GLN A 144 9.44 0.38 -8.72
CA GLN A 144 9.90 -0.50 -9.80
C GLN A 144 10.91 0.20 -10.72
N LEU A 145 10.65 1.45 -11.12
CA LEU A 145 11.58 2.26 -11.91
C LEU A 145 12.91 2.52 -11.19
N TRP A 146 12.91 2.56 -9.86
CA TRP A 146 14.13 2.71 -9.09
C TRP A 146 14.91 1.39 -8.99
N LEU A 147 14.20 0.30 -8.72
CA LEU A 147 14.73 -1.06 -8.68
C LEU A 147 15.43 -1.44 -9.99
N ASP A 148 14.80 -1.13 -11.13
CA ASP A 148 15.38 -1.25 -12.47
C ASP A 148 16.68 -0.44 -12.63
N LYS A 149 16.70 0.82 -12.20
CA LYS A 149 17.91 1.68 -12.27
C LYS A 149 19.12 1.13 -11.50
N ILE A 150 18.89 0.27 -10.50
CA ILE A 150 19.96 -0.38 -9.74
C ILE A 150 20.19 -1.84 -10.15
N ASN A 151 19.49 -2.32 -11.18
CA ASN A 151 19.48 -3.71 -11.68
C ASN A 151 19.13 -4.70 -10.56
N VAL A 152 18.05 -4.43 -9.83
CA VAL A 152 17.49 -5.31 -8.80
C VAL A 152 15.99 -5.40 -9.00
N GLU A 153 15.52 -6.32 -9.82
CA GLU A 153 14.08 -6.48 -10.09
C GLU A 153 13.46 -7.61 -9.28
N THR A 154 14.28 -8.61 -8.95
CA THR A 154 13.83 -9.86 -8.34
C THR A 154 14.54 -10.14 -7.02
N ALA A 155 13.98 -11.09 -6.27
CA ALA A 155 14.65 -11.65 -5.09
C ALA A 155 15.99 -12.33 -5.47
N VAL A 156 16.12 -12.86 -6.69
CA VAL A 156 17.35 -13.49 -7.20
C VAL A 156 18.47 -12.44 -7.31
N ASP A 157 18.15 -11.24 -7.79
CA ASP A 157 19.12 -10.15 -7.91
C ASP A 157 19.66 -9.72 -6.56
N VAL A 158 18.81 -9.56 -5.55
CA VAL A 158 19.25 -9.27 -4.18
C VAL A 158 20.17 -10.36 -3.66
N ASN A 159 19.82 -11.63 -3.87
CA ASN A 159 20.66 -12.76 -3.46
C ASN A 159 22.04 -12.74 -4.16
N LEU A 160 22.09 -12.33 -5.43
CA LEU A 160 23.33 -12.16 -6.16
C LEU A 160 24.20 -11.05 -5.56
N TRP A 161 23.61 -9.89 -5.24
CA TRP A 161 24.31 -8.80 -4.55
C TRP A 161 24.89 -9.24 -3.20
N ILE A 162 24.12 -10.01 -2.42
CA ILE A 162 24.57 -10.56 -1.13
C ILE A 162 25.75 -11.51 -1.34
N LYS A 163 25.62 -12.49 -2.26
CA LYS A 163 26.68 -13.46 -2.56
C LYS A 163 27.98 -12.81 -3.05
N GLN A 164 27.87 -11.66 -3.72
CA GLN A 164 29.02 -10.87 -4.18
C GLN A 164 29.63 -9.99 -3.08
N GLY A 165 29.14 -10.03 -1.83
CA GLY A 165 29.62 -9.20 -0.73
C GLY A 165 29.23 -7.72 -0.86
N ARG A 166 28.21 -7.39 -1.65
CA ARG A 166 27.78 -6.01 -1.96
C ARG A 166 26.58 -5.55 -1.13
N SER A 167 26.22 -6.28 -0.07
CA SER A 167 25.04 -5.98 0.77
C SER A 167 25.05 -4.57 1.36
N LEU A 168 26.17 -4.12 1.93
CA LEU A 168 26.30 -2.76 2.51
C LEU A 168 26.11 -1.67 1.46
N ARG A 169 26.56 -1.92 0.22
CA ARG A 169 26.37 -0.99 -0.90
C ARG A 169 24.90 -0.90 -1.27
N LEU A 170 24.19 -2.02 -1.34
CA LEU A 170 22.75 -2.04 -1.61
C LEU A 170 21.97 -1.28 -0.53
N ILE A 171 22.28 -1.51 0.75
CA ILE A 171 21.68 -0.79 1.88
C ILE A 171 21.94 0.71 1.77
N SER A 172 23.18 1.10 1.46
CA SER A 172 23.55 2.52 1.33
C SER A 172 22.80 3.21 0.18
N ILE A 173 22.60 2.51 -0.95
CA ILE A 173 21.82 3.02 -2.09
C ILE A 173 20.34 3.17 -1.69
N ALA A 174 19.76 2.20 -0.98
CA ALA A 174 18.38 2.27 -0.49
C ALA A 174 18.17 3.41 0.52
N GLU A 175 19.08 3.57 1.48
CA GLU A 175 19.01 4.68 2.45
C GLU A 175 19.14 6.05 1.79
N ALA A 176 20.04 6.18 0.79
CA ALA A 176 20.19 7.41 0.03
C ALA A 176 18.94 7.73 -0.81
N LEU A 177 18.28 6.71 -1.38
CA LEU A 177 16.99 6.92 -2.05
C LEU A 177 15.95 7.44 -1.07
N HIS A 178 15.79 6.78 0.07
CA HIS A 178 14.79 7.16 1.06
C HIS A 178 15.03 8.59 1.55
N GLU A 179 16.29 8.97 1.79
CA GLU A 179 16.64 10.35 2.16
C GLU A 179 16.27 11.36 1.08
N LYS A 180 16.53 11.03 -0.20
CA LYS A 180 16.14 11.87 -1.34
C LYS A 180 14.62 12.04 -1.41
N GLN A 181 13.85 10.97 -1.23
CA GLN A 181 12.38 11.05 -1.23
C GLN A 181 11.86 11.92 -0.09
N LEU A 182 12.44 11.83 1.11
CA LEU A 182 12.05 12.67 2.24
C LEU A 182 12.37 14.14 2.02
N ALA A 183 13.51 14.45 1.39
CA ALA A 183 13.84 15.82 0.98
C ALA A 183 12.83 16.36 -0.05
N GLU A 184 12.46 15.56 -1.06
CA GLU A 184 11.45 15.95 -2.05
C GLU A 184 10.06 16.18 -1.41
N ILE A 185 9.66 15.34 -0.44
CA ILE A 185 8.42 15.53 0.32
C ILE A 185 8.50 16.81 1.17
N ALA A 186 9.64 17.08 1.82
CA ALA A 186 9.85 18.30 2.58
C ALA A 186 9.73 19.55 1.70
N ASP A 187 10.29 19.54 0.48
CA ASP A 187 10.16 20.62 -0.49
C ASP A 187 8.69 20.87 -0.88
N GLN A 188 7.91 19.80 -1.10
CA GLN A 188 6.47 19.91 -1.38
C GLN A 188 5.69 20.51 -0.21
N ILE A 189 6.03 20.13 1.02
CA ILE A 189 5.45 20.69 2.25
C ILE A 189 5.77 22.19 2.35
N LEU A 190 7.03 22.56 2.11
CA LEU A 190 7.49 23.95 2.19
C LEU A 190 6.84 24.85 1.14
N ALA A 191 6.52 24.32 -0.04
CA ALA A 191 5.75 25.04 -1.05
C ALA A 191 4.36 25.49 -0.55
N GLN A 192 3.81 24.79 0.46
CA GLN A 192 2.50 25.06 1.06
C GLN A 192 2.57 25.75 2.43
N ARG A 193 3.77 26.09 2.92
CA ARG A 193 4.04 26.56 4.30
C ARG A 193 3.19 27.74 4.79
N ARG A 194 2.63 28.54 3.88
CA ARG A 194 1.80 29.71 4.24
C ARG A 194 0.41 29.32 4.74
N ALA A 195 -0.15 28.23 4.22
CA ALA A 195 -1.49 27.76 4.56
C ALA A 195 -1.45 26.54 5.47
N LEU A 196 -0.40 25.71 5.35
CA LEU A 196 -0.26 24.48 6.09
C LEU A 196 -0.18 24.70 7.61
N ARG A 197 -1.01 23.97 8.37
CA ARG A 197 -1.00 23.96 9.84
C ARG A 197 -0.79 22.56 10.41
N VAL A 198 -1.23 21.53 9.69
CA VAL A 198 -1.19 20.14 10.16
C VAL A 198 -0.63 19.20 9.10
N LEU A 199 0.38 18.43 9.46
CA LEU A 199 0.94 17.31 8.70
C LEU A 199 0.43 16.00 9.31
N LEU A 200 -0.27 15.18 8.53
CA LEU A 200 -0.84 13.92 8.97
C LEU A 200 -0.03 12.76 8.37
N ILE A 201 0.49 11.86 9.21
CA ILE A 201 1.26 10.69 8.80
C ILE A 201 0.55 9.42 9.29
N ALA A 202 -0.01 8.65 8.37
CA ALA A 202 -0.62 7.34 8.69
C ALA A 202 0.09 6.20 7.98
N GLY A 203 -0.28 4.97 8.36
CA GLY A 203 0.35 3.75 7.87
C GLY A 203 0.08 2.57 8.82
N PRO A 204 0.12 1.32 8.33
CA PRO A 204 -0.07 0.13 9.16
C PRO A 204 0.92 0.08 10.33
N SER A 205 0.63 -0.66 11.39
CA SER A 205 1.64 -0.90 12.44
C SER A 205 2.93 -1.47 11.84
N SER A 206 4.09 -1.08 12.40
CA SER A 206 5.43 -1.47 11.91
C SER A 206 5.80 -1.07 10.47
N SER A 207 5.05 -0.19 9.80
CA SER A 207 5.39 0.34 8.47
C SER A 207 6.52 1.39 8.43
N GLY A 208 7.09 1.76 9.58
CA GLY A 208 8.15 2.78 9.66
C GLY A 208 7.66 4.23 9.77
N LYS A 209 6.38 4.46 10.12
CA LYS A 209 5.80 5.80 10.35
C LYS A 209 6.63 6.68 11.27
N THR A 210 6.95 6.19 12.47
CA THR A 210 7.66 6.97 13.50
C THR A 210 9.06 7.38 13.01
N SER A 211 9.80 6.45 12.40
CA SER A 211 11.10 6.74 11.79
C SER A 211 11.00 7.73 10.63
N THR A 212 9.99 7.56 9.77
CA THR A 212 9.71 8.48 8.66
C THR A 212 9.36 9.88 9.16
N ALA A 213 8.52 9.98 10.19
CA ALA A 213 8.13 11.23 10.84
C ALA A 213 9.34 11.95 11.43
N GLN A 214 10.24 11.25 12.12
CA GLN A 214 11.47 11.82 12.69
C GLN A 214 12.44 12.32 11.62
N ARG A 215 12.67 11.54 10.56
CA ARG A 215 13.55 11.94 9.44
C ARG A 215 12.96 13.11 8.65
N LEU A 216 11.66 13.06 8.34
CA LEU A 216 10.95 14.17 7.71
C LEU A 216 10.99 15.42 8.58
N ALA A 217 10.79 15.28 9.90
CA ALA A 217 10.88 16.40 10.82
C ALA A 217 12.26 17.06 10.79
N THR A 218 13.32 16.26 10.71
CA THR A 218 14.70 16.75 10.55
C THR A 218 14.85 17.53 9.24
N GLN A 219 14.33 17.01 8.12
CA GLN A 219 14.33 17.69 6.82
C GLN A 219 13.59 19.03 6.85
N LEU A 220 12.43 19.09 7.53
CA LEU A 220 11.69 20.34 7.69
C LEU A 220 12.46 21.36 8.55
N GLN A 221 13.10 20.91 9.65
CA GLN A 221 13.89 21.77 10.52
C GLN A 221 15.11 22.37 9.80
N VAL A 222 15.79 21.59 8.95
CA VAL A 222 16.89 22.08 8.10
C VAL A 222 16.43 23.26 7.23
N ASN A 223 15.18 23.22 6.77
CA ASN A 223 14.56 24.28 5.97
C ASN A 223 13.87 25.39 6.80
N GLY A 224 14.08 25.38 8.13
CA GLY A 224 13.53 26.40 9.04
C GLY A 224 12.04 26.25 9.35
N PHE A 225 11.42 25.12 9.01
CA PHE A 225 10.03 24.83 9.34
C PHE A 225 9.98 23.81 10.48
N LYS A 226 9.46 24.20 11.65
CA LYS A 226 9.62 23.42 12.88
C LYS A 226 8.36 22.60 13.16
N PRO A 227 8.39 21.27 13.02
CA PRO A 227 7.28 20.43 13.41
C PRO A 227 7.21 20.29 14.94
N VAL A 228 5.99 20.27 15.45
CA VAL A 228 5.64 19.89 16.82
C VAL A 228 4.89 18.56 16.72
N SER A 229 5.46 17.48 17.25
CA SER A 229 4.92 16.14 17.06
C SER A 229 3.85 15.78 18.10
N LEU A 230 2.72 15.27 17.63
CA LEU A 230 1.61 14.74 18.41
C LEU A 230 1.36 13.28 17.99
N SER A 231 1.61 12.33 18.87
CA SER A 231 1.29 10.93 18.62
C SER A 231 -0.18 10.66 18.95
N LEU A 232 -0.92 10.03 18.05
CA LEU A 232 -2.29 9.61 18.31
C LEU A 232 -2.37 8.52 19.38
N ASP A 233 -1.29 7.77 19.57
CA ASP A 233 -1.21 6.71 20.57
C ASP A 233 -1.40 7.25 22.00
N ASN A 234 -1.09 8.53 22.22
CA ASN A 234 -1.33 9.18 23.51
C ASN A 234 -2.82 9.39 23.83
N TYR A 235 -3.69 9.26 22.84
CA TYR A 235 -5.13 9.51 22.97
C TYR A 235 -5.96 8.24 23.05
N TYR A 236 -5.35 7.06 23.24
CA TYR A 236 -6.11 5.84 23.52
C TYR A 236 -6.94 5.98 24.81
N LEU A 237 -8.14 5.41 24.77
CA LEU A 237 -8.99 5.26 25.95
C LEU A 237 -8.38 4.27 26.94
N ASP A 238 -8.81 4.34 28.20
CA ASP A 238 -8.47 3.32 29.18
C ASP A 238 -8.95 1.95 28.68
N ARG A 239 -8.12 0.92 28.87
CA ARG A 239 -8.40 -0.46 28.44
C ARG A 239 -9.74 -0.97 28.95
N SER A 240 -10.19 -0.55 30.13
CA SER A 240 -11.46 -0.95 30.73
C SER A 240 -12.70 -0.48 29.95
N ILE A 241 -12.58 0.64 29.22
CA ILE A 241 -13.68 1.25 28.45
C ILE A 241 -13.44 1.19 26.93
N SER A 242 -12.30 0.62 26.51
CA SER A 242 -11.97 0.47 25.09
C SER A 242 -12.96 -0.47 24.39
N PRO A 243 -13.30 -0.22 23.11
CA PRO A 243 -14.18 -1.08 22.33
C PRO A 243 -13.72 -2.53 22.30
N ARG A 244 -14.68 -3.43 22.06
CA ARG A 244 -14.43 -4.86 21.88
C ARG A 244 -14.90 -5.31 20.51
N ASP A 245 -14.18 -6.26 19.92
CA ASP A 245 -14.53 -6.90 18.67
C ASP A 245 -15.68 -7.92 18.84
N ALA A 246 -16.07 -8.56 17.74
CA ALA A 246 -17.13 -9.57 17.72
C ALA A 246 -16.82 -10.81 18.59
N ASP A 247 -15.54 -11.09 18.85
CA ASP A 247 -15.08 -12.20 19.68
C ASP A 247 -14.92 -11.79 21.16
N GLY A 248 -15.20 -10.53 21.49
CA GLY A 248 -15.11 -9.98 22.83
C GLY A 248 -13.70 -9.58 23.27
N ASN A 249 -12.71 -9.59 22.37
CA ASN A 249 -11.37 -9.09 22.61
C ASN A 249 -11.33 -7.56 22.46
N HIS A 250 -10.31 -6.91 23.01
CA HIS A 250 -10.15 -5.47 22.82
C HIS A 250 -9.79 -5.16 21.38
N ASP A 251 -10.54 -4.25 20.77
CA ASP A 251 -10.26 -3.73 19.44
C ASP A 251 -9.55 -2.37 19.59
N PHE A 252 -8.23 -2.37 19.47
CA PHE A 252 -7.41 -1.15 19.49
C PHE A 252 -7.16 -0.58 18.08
N ASP A 253 -7.61 -1.28 17.04
CA ASP A 253 -7.45 -0.89 15.64
C ASP A 253 -8.69 -0.13 15.12
N THR A 254 -9.77 -0.07 15.91
CA THR A 254 -10.88 0.86 15.65
C THR A 254 -10.54 2.27 16.10
N ILE A 255 -11.00 3.25 15.31
CA ILE A 255 -10.86 4.66 15.66
C ILE A 255 -11.58 5.03 16.96
N ASP A 256 -12.61 4.26 17.33
CA ASP A 256 -13.38 4.46 18.55
C ASP A 256 -12.58 4.09 19.82
N ALA A 257 -11.40 3.46 19.66
CA ALA A 257 -10.46 3.25 20.76
C ALA A 257 -9.74 4.54 21.18
N LEU A 258 -9.82 5.61 20.37
CA LEU A 258 -9.26 6.92 20.69
C LEU A 258 -10.30 7.81 21.39
N ASN A 259 -9.83 8.68 22.29
CA ASN A 259 -10.61 9.78 22.86
C ASN A 259 -10.77 10.91 21.83
N LEU A 260 -11.60 10.69 20.82
CA LEU A 260 -11.86 11.63 19.73
C LEU A 260 -12.35 13.01 20.20
N PRO A 261 -13.23 13.14 21.22
CA PRO A 261 -13.62 14.45 21.73
C PRO A 261 -12.44 15.27 22.24
N LEU A 262 -11.56 14.66 23.06
CA LEU A 262 -10.38 15.33 23.59
C LEU A 262 -9.37 15.68 22.48
N LEU A 263 -9.14 14.74 21.57
CA LEU A 263 -8.23 14.95 20.44
C LEU A 263 -8.68 16.11 19.54
N ARG A 264 -9.99 16.20 19.24
CA ARG A 264 -10.54 17.30 18.42
C ARG A 264 -10.43 18.66 19.12
N ASP A 265 -10.71 18.72 20.42
CA ASP A 265 -10.50 19.94 21.21
C ASP A 265 -9.05 20.39 21.15
N HIS A 266 -8.12 19.47 21.45
CA HIS A 266 -6.69 19.77 21.44
C HIS A 266 -6.20 20.19 20.05
N LEU A 267 -6.64 19.50 18.98
CA LEU A 267 -6.27 19.83 17.61
C LEU A 267 -6.72 21.25 17.23
N SER A 268 -7.97 21.62 17.54
CA SER A 268 -8.49 22.97 17.28
C SER A 268 -7.68 24.04 18.01
N ARG A 269 -7.42 23.82 19.31
CA ARG A 269 -6.67 24.75 20.17
C ARG A 269 -5.20 24.89 19.72
N LEU A 270 -4.52 23.78 19.42
CA LEU A 270 -3.16 23.79 18.91
C LEU A 270 -3.06 24.51 17.56
N VAL A 271 -3.99 24.27 16.64
CA VAL A 271 -4.03 24.99 15.35
C VAL A 271 -4.24 26.49 15.54
N ASN A 272 -4.93 26.91 16.60
CA ASN A 272 -5.12 28.33 16.97
C ASN A 272 -3.98 28.92 17.83
N GLY A 273 -2.92 28.14 18.11
CA GLY A 273 -1.77 28.60 18.89
C GLY A 273 -2.00 28.62 20.41
N GLU A 274 -3.01 27.90 20.90
CA GLU A 274 -3.29 27.77 22.33
C GLU A 274 -2.49 26.62 22.96
N ILE A 275 -2.20 26.74 24.26
CA ILE A 275 -1.57 25.67 25.05
C ILE A 275 -2.62 24.61 25.40
N VAL A 276 -2.24 23.35 25.28
CA VAL A 276 -3.03 22.19 25.73
C VAL A 276 -2.19 21.26 26.59
N GLU A 277 -2.83 20.51 27.48
CA GLU A 277 -2.19 19.48 28.30
C GLU A 277 -2.33 18.13 27.61
N THR A 278 -1.32 17.73 26.82
CA THR A 278 -1.39 16.49 26.06
C THR A 278 -1.27 15.27 26.99
N PRO A 279 -2.14 14.26 26.85
CA PRO A 279 -2.02 13.01 27.62
C PRO A 279 -0.75 12.26 27.24
N VAL A 280 -0.28 11.39 28.14
CA VAL A 280 0.72 10.37 27.86
C VAL A 280 0.07 9.02 28.11
N PHE A 281 0.07 8.13 27.12
CA PHE A 281 -0.54 6.81 27.31
C PHE A 281 0.48 5.81 27.86
N ASN A 282 0.15 5.16 28.98
CA ASN A 282 1.00 4.12 29.55
C ASN A 282 0.55 2.74 29.04
N PHE A 283 1.30 2.20 28.09
CA PHE A 283 0.98 0.90 27.48
C PHE A 283 1.10 -0.30 28.43
N GLU A 284 1.96 -0.23 29.44
CA GLU A 284 2.10 -1.31 30.43
C GLU A 284 0.84 -1.38 31.31
N ARG A 285 0.30 -0.22 31.70
CA ARG A 285 -0.94 -0.10 32.47
C ARG A 285 -2.20 -0.21 31.60
N GLY A 286 -2.10 0.13 30.32
CA GLY A 286 -3.23 0.24 29.39
C GLY A 286 -4.16 1.39 29.72
N ALA A 287 -3.62 2.51 30.20
CA ALA A 287 -4.39 3.68 30.61
C ALA A 287 -3.62 4.99 30.39
N PRO A 288 -4.30 6.14 30.22
CA PRO A 288 -3.67 7.45 30.28
C PRO A 288 -2.95 7.64 31.63
N ASP A 289 -1.77 8.26 31.59
CA ASP A 289 -1.05 8.66 32.79
C ASP A 289 -1.75 9.86 33.46
N GLU A 290 -1.50 10.05 34.76
CA GLU A 290 -1.96 11.24 35.48
C GLU A 290 -1.17 12.48 35.05
N GLN A 291 0.06 12.29 34.59
CA GLN A 291 0.91 13.35 34.07
C GLN A 291 0.55 13.67 32.62
N THR A 292 0.51 14.97 32.32
CA THR A 292 0.32 15.52 30.99
C THR A 292 1.55 16.33 30.59
N VAL A 293 1.73 16.52 29.29
CA VAL A 293 2.81 17.33 28.73
C VAL A 293 2.21 18.57 28.08
N PRO A 294 2.57 19.80 28.52
CA PRO A 294 2.08 21.01 27.89
C PRO A 294 2.61 21.11 26.46
N MET A 295 1.74 21.41 25.51
CA MET A 295 2.06 21.56 24.09
C MET A 295 1.45 22.84 23.53
N ILE A 296 2.19 23.50 22.63
CA ILE A 296 1.77 24.67 21.87
C ILE A 296 2.36 24.59 20.46
N VAL A 297 1.65 25.10 19.45
CA VAL A 297 2.14 25.26 18.08
C VAL A 297 2.21 26.74 17.76
N GLY A 298 3.42 27.27 17.60
CA GLY A 298 3.66 28.65 17.22
C GLY A 298 3.37 28.94 15.74
N ASP A 299 3.40 30.22 15.37
CA ASP A 299 3.10 30.68 14.01
C ASP A 299 4.12 30.23 12.95
N ASP A 300 5.37 29.93 13.35
CA ASP A 300 6.43 29.38 12.50
C ASP A 300 6.54 27.85 12.57
N GLN A 301 5.56 27.20 13.20
CA GLN A 301 5.54 25.76 13.45
C GLN A 301 4.40 25.06 12.73
N VAL A 302 4.53 23.74 12.56
CA VAL A 302 3.49 22.88 12.01
C VAL A 302 3.20 21.74 12.98
N LEU A 303 1.93 21.41 13.17
CA LEU A 303 1.56 20.24 13.97
C LEU A 303 1.76 18.98 13.14
N LEU A 304 2.66 18.09 13.55
CA LEU A 304 2.86 16.79 12.92
C LEU A 304 2.11 15.75 13.74
N ILE A 305 1.08 15.14 13.16
CA ILE A 305 0.29 14.09 13.79
C ILE A 305 0.61 12.76 13.14
N GLU A 306 0.97 11.77 13.95
CA GLU A 306 1.23 10.41 13.46
C GLU A 306 0.36 9.38 14.18
N GLY A 307 -0.05 8.34 13.45
CA GLY A 307 -0.77 7.20 14.00
C GLY A 307 -1.53 6.43 12.92
N ILE A 308 -1.98 5.22 13.23
CA ILE A 308 -2.67 4.34 12.25
C ILE A 308 -3.93 4.99 11.66
N HIS A 309 -4.58 5.89 12.41
CA HIS A 309 -5.77 6.62 11.99
C HIS A 309 -5.54 8.08 11.57
N ALA A 310 -4.31 8.56 11.45
CA ALA A 310 -4.05 10.00 11.24
C ALA A 310 -4.72 10.59 9.99
N LEU A 311 -4.97 9.77 8.96
CA LEU A 311 -5.67 10.19 7.74
C LEU A 311 -7.20 10.02 7.80
N ASN A 312 -7.75 9.49 8.89
CA ASN A 312 -9.19 9.30 9.05
C ASN A 312 -9.89 10.67 9.15
N PRO A 313 -10.94 10.94 8.35
CA PRO A 313 -11.68 12.21 8.39
C PRO A 313 -12.21 12.59 9.78
N ALA A 314 -12.45 11.62 10.67
CA ALA A 314 -12.89 11.87 12.03
C ALA A 314 -11.84 12.60 12.90
N ILE A 315 -10.56 12.60 12.50
CA ILE A 315 -9.47 13.29 13.22
C ILE A 315 -9.44 14.78 12.84
N ALA A 316 -9.14 15.07 11.58
CA ALA A 316 -8.86 16.44 11.11
C ALA A 316 -9.81 16.93 10.00
N GLY A 317 -10.90 16.21 9.70
CA GLY A 317 -11.79 16.54 8.58
C GLY A 317 -12.61 17.83 8.74
N HIS A 318 -12.60 18.43 9.92
CA HIS A 318 -13.21 19.74 10.19
C HIS A 318 -12.29 20.92 9.79
N LEU A 319 -11.00 20.66 9.56
CA LEU A 319 -10.04 21.67 9.12
C LEU A 319 -10.08 21.83 7.58
N PRO A 320 -9.82 23.04 7.05
CA PRO A 320 -9.74 23.25 5.61
C PRO A 320 -8.63 22.41 4.98
N THR A 321 -8.89 21.80 3.81
CA THR A 321 -7.90 20.96 3.10
C THR A 321 -6.57 21.68 2.84
N ALA A 322 -6.59 22.99 2.58
CA ALA A 322 -5.37 23.79 2.38
C ALA A 322 -4.47 23.89 3.61
N GLN A 323 -4.99 23.59 4.81
CA GLN A 323 -4.23 23.54 6.06
C GLN A 323 -3.66 22.15 6.36
N LEU A 324 -3.95 21.15 5.53
CA LEU A 324 -3.61 19.75 5.76
C LEU A 324 -2.62 19.27 4.68
N PHE A 325 -1.53 18.64 5.12
CA PHE A 325 -0.71 17.79 4.27
C PHE A 325 -0.85 16.34 4.74
N LYS A 326 -1.05 15.41 3.80
CA LYS A 326 -1.35 14.01 4.10
C LYS A 326 -0.26 13.12 3.52
N LEU A 327 0.37 12.33 4.38
CA LEU A 327 1.37 11.34 4.02
C LEU A 327 0.92 9.96 4.50
N TYR A 328 0.97 8.98 3.59
CA TYR A 328 0.74 7.58 3.92
C TYR A 328 2.05 6.81 3.74
N VAL A 329 2.49 6.15 4.80
CA VAL A 329 3.73 5.37 4.84
C VAL A 329 3.37 3.90 4.87
N SER A 330 3.93 3.13 3.95
CA SER A 330 3.72 1.69 3.93
C SER A 330 4.91 0.99 3.29
N ALA A 331 5.21 -0.21 3.78
CA ALA A 331 6.20 -1.10 3.19
C ALA A 331 5.56 -1.83 1.99
N LEU A 332 5.29 -1.09 0.93
CA LEU A 332 4.74 -1.61 -0.32
C LEU A 332 5.87 -2.00 -1.27
N GLY A 333 5.59 -2.94 -2.18
CA GLY A 333 6.53 -3.30 -3.23
C GLY A 333 7.57 -4.32 -2.78
N GLY A 334 7.10 -5.50 -2.36
CA GLY A 334 7.98 -6.66 -2.31
C GLY A 334 8.62 -6.93 -3.67
N LEU A 335 9.83 -7.47 -3.67
CA LEU A 335 10.50 -7.88 -4.90
C LEU A 335 9.72 -9.01 -5.56
N ASN A 336 9.71 -9.01 -6.89
CA ASN A 336 9.15 -10.14 -7.62
C ASN A 336 9.98 -11.39 -7.31
N ILE A 337 9.27 -12.48 -7.04
CA ILE A 337 9.86 -13.81 -6.95
C ILE A 337 9.79 -14.36 -8.38
N ASP A 338 10.94 -14.72 -8.91
CA ASP A 338 11.14 -15.23 -10.27
C ASP A 338 9.98 -16.14 -10.74
N LEU A 339 9.42 -15.81 -11.92
CA LEU A 339 8.55 -16.65 -12.73
C LEU A 339 8.99 -16.56 -14.19
#